data_AF-A0A1A2GAW7-F1
#
_entry.id   AF-A0A1A2GAW7-F1
#
_cell.length_a   1.000
_cell.length_b   1.000
_cell.length_c   1.000
_cell.angle_alpha   90.00
_cell.angle_beta   90.00
_cell.angle_gamma   90.00
#
_symmetry.space_group_name_H-M   'P 1'
#
loop_
_entity.id
_entity.type
_entity.pdbx_description
1 polymer ?
#
loop_
_entity_poly.entity_id
_entity_poly.type
_entity_poly.pdbx_seq_one_letter_code
_entity_poly.pdbx_strand_id
1 'polypeptide(L)'
;MLVAAVMTSAICSIASPAPRAFAAPRVPCGELDQIRESLDDDITAGIDGVRRAITTPFSRGASGALGHWEPNPRQQDADGQLAMVDHGVRYLQDINSGNPIPGLAALLGNLQHASDDMNASVNSLFYTANMWVGDEYWSNYPMSKAPDSSTWAAIDNAEQKKNDIYGPVNALRGNCAP
;
A
#
# COMPACT_ATOMS: atom_id res chain seq x y z
N MET A 1 -53.75 -66.52 -17.54
CA MET A 1 -52.43 -66.09 -17.05
C MET A 1 -51.88 -65.06 -18.02
N LEU A 2 -51.33 -63.97 -17.48
CA LEU A 2 -51.16 -62.67 -18.11
C LEU A 2 -50.06 -62.58 -19.18
N VAL A 3 -50.30 -61.65 -20.12
CA VAL A 3 -49.41 -61.12 -21.17
C VAL A 3 -48.33 -60.23 -20.54
N ALA A 4 -47.06 -60.39 -20.95
CA ALA A 4 -45.96 -59.50 -20.56
C ALA A 4 -45.60 -58.57 -21.73
N ALA A 5 -45.76 -57.25 -21.53
CA ALA A 5 -45.37 -56.20 -22.46
C ALA A 5 -43.98 -55.65 -22.09
N VAL A 6 -43.08 -55.60 -23.07
CA VAL A 6 -41.73 -55.02 -22.95
C VAL A 6 -41.84 -53.51 -23.20
N MET A 7 -41.53 -52.69 -22.19
CA MET A 7 -41.37 -51.24 -22.34
C MET A 7 -39.92 -50.89 -22.70
N THR A 8 -39.70 -50.32 -23.87
CA THR A 8 -38.46 -49.64 -24.28
C THR A 8 -38.47 -48.19 -23.83
N SER A 9 -37.59 -47.82 -22.91
CA SER A 9 -37.37 -46.44 -22.46
C SER A 9 -36.34 -45.74 -23.37
N ALA A 10 -36.80 -44.71 -24.09
CA ALA A 10 -35.94 -43.79 -24.82
C ALA A 10 -35.32 -42.77 -23.84
N ILE A 11 -34.00 -42.85 -23.64
CA ILE A 11 -33.25 -41.88 -22.84
C ILE A 11 -32.87 -40.71 -23.75
N CYS A 12 -33.58 -39.59 -23.59
CA CYS A 12 -33.22 -38.31 -24.23
C CYS A 12 -31.91 -37.79 -23.62
N SER A 13 -30.82 -37.81 -24.38
CA SER A 13 -29.58 -37.12 -24.04
C SER A 13 -29.82 -35.61 -24.13
N ILE A 14 -29.94 -34.94 -22.99
CA ILE A 14 -29.97 -33.49 -22.89
C ILE A 14 -28.53 -33.02 -23.12
N ALA A 15 -28.21 -32.58 -24.34
CA ALA A 15 -26.95 -31.90 -24.61
C ALA A 15 -26.93 -30.56 -23.86
N SER A 16 -26.28 -30.54 -22.69
CA SER A 16 -26.00 -29.29 -22.00
C SER A 16 -25.11 -28.40 -22.88
N PRO A 17 -25.41 -27.11 -23.06
CA PRO A 17 -24.48 -26.20 -23.72
C PRO A 17 -23.19 -26.16 -22.90
N ALA A 18 -22.06 -26.44 -23.56
CA ALA A 18 -20.75 -26.36 -22.94
C ALA A 18 -20.57 -24.94 -22.34
N PRO A 19 -20.02 -24.83 -21.12
CA PRO A 19 -19.74 -23.52 -20.53
C PRO A 19 -18.84 -22.75 -21.49
N ARG A 20 -19.30 -21.58 -21.94
CA ARG A 20 -18.47 -20.66 -22.71
C ARG A 20 -17.28 -20.30 -21.82
N ALA A 21 -16.09 -20.74 -22.21
CA ALA A 21 -14.85 -20.27 -21.60
C ALA A 21 -14.81 -18.76 -21.81
N PHE A 22 -15.09 -18.00 -20.75
CA PHE A 22 -14.83 -16.58 -20.73
C PHE A 22 -13.31 -16.46 -20.82
N ALA A 23 -12.80 -15.98 -21.95
CA ALA A 23 -11.39 -15.63 -22.03
C ALA A 23 -11.14 -14.62 -20.90
N ALA A 24 -10.26 -14.97 -19.97
CA ALA A 24 -9.90 -14.05 -18.90
C ALA A 24 -9.45 -12.72 -19.55
N PRO A 25 -9.96 -11.56 -19.09
CA PRO A 25 -9.47 -10.27 -19.55
C PRO A 25 -7.94 -10.27 -19.47
N ARG A 26 -7.27 -10.06 -20.60
CA ARG A 26 -5.81 -9.98 -20.62
C ARG A 26 -5.43 -8.56 -20.22
N VAL A 27 -4.68 -8.45 -19.13
CA VAL A 27 -4.15 -7.17 -18.64
C VAL A 27 -3.08 -6.67 -19.64
N PRO A 28 -3.11 -5.41 -20.08
CA PRO A 28 -2.06 -4.83 -20.91
C PRO A 28 -0.69 -4.88 -20.22
N CYS A 29 0.36 -5.25 -20.96
CA CYS A 29 1.71 -5.33 -20.42
C CYS A 29 2.21 -3.96 -19.91
N GLY A 30 1.84 -2.88 -20.61
CA GLY A 30 2.18 -1.52 -20.19
C GLY A 30 1.62 -1.12 -18.82
N GLU A 31 0.44 -1.63 -18.45
CA GLU A 31 -0.13 -1.37 -17.11
C GLU A 31 0.57 -2.17 -16.02
N LEU A 32 0.95 -3.44 -16.31
CA LEU A 32 1.74 -4.23 -15.36
C LEU A 32 3.12 -3.61 -15.13
N ASP A 33 3.71 -3.02 -16.16
CA ASP A 33 4.99 -2.30 -16.05
C ASP A 33 4.81 -1.01 -15.22
N GLN A 34 3.74 -0.23 -15.44
CA GLN A 34 3.43 0.96 -14.61
C GLN A 34 3.17 0.60 -13.14
N ILE A 35 2.45 -0.50 -12.88
CA ILE A 35 2.22 -1.00 -11.52
C ILE A 35 3.54 -1.33 -10.85
N ARG A 36 4.44 -2.00 -11.58
CA ARG A 36 5.75 -2.36 -11.05
C ARG A 36 6.60 -1.13 -10.78
N GLU A 37 6.64 -0.19 -11.72
CA GLU A 37 7.36 1.07 -11.59
C GLU A 37 6.91 1.83 -10.33
N SER A 38 5.61 2.01 -10.12
CA SER A 38 5.11 2.69 -8.90
C SER A 38 5.38 1.90 -7.61
N LEU A 39 5.33 0.56 -7.63
CA LEU A 39 5.73 -0.25 -6.47
C LEU A 39 7.21 -0.06 -6.11
N ASP A 40 8.09 0.07 -7.11
CA ASP A 40 9.53 0.23 -6.93
C ASP A 40 9.88 1.70 -6.56
N ASP A 41 9.42 2.66 -7.36
CA ASP A 41 9.87 4.05 -7.33
C ASP A 41 9.08 4.94 -6.36
N ASP A 42 7.81 4.61 -6.08
CA ASP A 42 7.01 5.36 -5.12
C ASP A 42 6.96 4.62 -3.77
N ILE A 43 6.42 3.40 -3.77
CA ILE A 43 6.06 2.73 -2.52
C ILE A 43 7.30 2.16 -1.82
N THR A 44 8.17 1.43 -2.53
CA THR A 44 9.41 0.92 -1.93
C THR A 44 10.34 2.06 -1.53
N ALA A 45 10.60 3.00 -2.46
CA ALA A 45 11.46 4.14 -2.18
C ALA A 45 10.95 4.99 -1.01
N GLY A 46 9.64 5.22 -0.93
CA GLY A 46 8.98 5.95 0.15
C GLY A 46 9.08 5.22 1.50
N ILE A 47 8.78 3.91 1.55
CA ILE A 47 8.94 3.12 2.79
C ILE A 47 10.40 3.17 3.29
N ASP A 48 11.37 2.98 2.39
CA ASP A 48 12.79 3.07 2.75
C ASP A 48 13.19 4.49 3.19
N GLY A 49 12.61 5.50 2.55
CA GLY A 49 12.76 6.90 2.92
C GLY A 49 12.24 7.19 4.32
N VAL A 50 11.08 6.66 4.69
CA VAL A 50 10.52 6.76 6.05
C VAL A 50 11.49 6.15 7.06
N ARG A 51 12.00 4.93 6.82
CA ARG A 51 12.98 4.29 7.72
C ARG A 51 14.21 5.19 7.93
N ARG A 52 14.73 5.82 6.87
CA ARG A 52 15.86 6.75 6.95
C ARG A 52 15.51 8.03 7.72
N ALA A 53 14.38 8.66 7.44
CA ALA A 53 13.95 9.89 8.12
C ALA A 53 13.82 9.68 9.64
N ILE A 54 13.17 8.58 10.05
CA ILE A 54 12.90 8.27 11.47
C ILE A 54 14.10 7.65 12.21
N THR A 55 15.24 7.45 11.54
CA THR A 55 16.51 7.02 12.18
C THR A 55 17.62 8.07 12.09
N THR A 56 17.49 9.07 11.22
CA THR A 56 18.48 10.13 11.06
C THR A 56 18.69 10.88 12.39
N PRO A 57 19.92 10.94 12.93
CA PRO A 57 20.23 11.65 14.16
C PRO A 57 19.93 13.15 14.02
N PHE A 58 19.24 13.74 15.00
CA PHE A 58 19.06 15.19 15.05
C PHE A 58 20.29 15.85 15.67
N SER A 59 21.05 16.62 14.89
CA SER A 59 21.96 17.61 15.45
C SER A 59 21.12 18.72 16.10
N ARG A 60 21.06 18.73 17.44
CA ARG A 60 20.50 19.83 18.23
C ARG A 60 21.13 21.15 17.76
N GLY A 61 20.38 21.97 17.03
CA GLY A 61 20.89 23.25 16.55
C GLY A 61 19.95 24.06 15.66
N ALA A 62 18.98 23.44 14.99
CA ALA A 62 18.05 24.19 14.13
C ALA A 62 16.78 24.69 14.86
N SER A 63 16.40 24.08 15.99
CA SER A 63 15.24 24.50 16.77
C SER A 63 15.66 25.43 17.91
N GLY A 64 15.51 26.74 17.72
CA GLY A 64 15.28 27.67 18.84
C GLY A 64 16.27 28.81 19.07
N ALA A 65 17.10 29.23 18.11
CA ALA A 65 17.93 30.43 18.32
C ALA A 65 17.22 31.75 17.97
N LEU A 66 16.23 31.76 17.06
CA LEU A 66 15.62 32.99 16.54
C LEU A 66 14.15 32.77 16.10
N GLY A 67 13.21 32.58 17.03
CA GLY A 67 11.77 32.88 16.84
C GLY A 67 11.01 32.31 15.63
N HIS A 68 11.55 31.35 14.87
CA HIS A 68 10.91 30.77 13.69
C HIS A 68 10.35 29.39 14.01
N TRP A 69 9.03 29.24 13.84
CA TRP A 69 8.24 28.03 14.08
C TRP A 69 8.45 26.96 13.01
N GLU A 70 9.70 26.72 12.60
CA GLU A 70 9.97 25.78 11.52
C GLU A 70 9.60 24.35 11.95
N PRO A 71 8.87 23.60 11.08
CA PRO A 71 8.54 22.22 11.37
C PRO A 71 9.79 21.38 11.57
N ASN A 72 9.73 20.35 12.42
CA ASN A 72 10.84 19.43 12.64
C ASN A 72 11.35 18.89 11.29
N PRO A 73 12.61 19.11 10.89
CA PRO A 73 13.11 18.66 9.57
C PRO A 73 12.92 17.16 9.35
N ARG A 74 13.01 16.35 10.41
CA ARG A 74 12.74 14.91 10.34
C ARG A 74 11.28 14.59 10.05
N GLN A 75 10.39 15.41 10.57
CA GLN A 75 8.97 15.31 10.28
C GLN A 75 8.70 15.70 8.83
N GLN A 76 9.29 16.80 8.34
CA GLN A 76 9.16 17.19 6.93
C GLN A 76 9.67 16.10 5.98
N ASP A 77 10.84 15.53 6.27
CA ASP A 77 11.39 14.42 5.49
C ASP A 77 10.46 13.21 5.55
N ALA A 78 9.99 12.81 6.74
CA ALA A 78 9.08 11.69 6.89
C ALA A 78 7.76 11.92 6.14
N ASP A 79 7.18 13.11 6.22
CA ASP A 79 5.94 13.50 5.55
C ASP A 79 6.09 13.43 4.03
N GLY A 80 7.23 13.88 3.48
CA GLY A 80 7.53 13.76 2.06
C GLY A 80 7.59 12.30 1.59
N GLN A 81 8.17 11.42 2.39
CA GLN A 81 8.27 10.00 2.06
C GLN A 81 6.92 9.27 2.23
N LEU A 82 6.13 9.63 3.25
CA LEU A 82 4.76 9.13 3.43
C LEU A 82 3.85 9.57 2.28
N ALA A 83 3.99 10.81 1.81
CA ALA A 83 3.25 11.33 0.66
C ALA A 83 3.59 10.58 -0.64
N MET A 84 4.85 10.16 -0.81
CA MET A 84 5.27 9.32 -1.94
C MET A 84 4.58 7.95 -1.91
N VAL A 85 4.52 7.30 -0.74
CA VAL A 85 3.79 6.02 -0.58
C VAL A 85 2.30 6.20 -0.89
N ASP A 86 1.68 7.23 -0.30
CA ASP A 86 0.26 7.54 -0.49
C ASP A 86 -0.08 7.84 -1.96
N HIS A 87 0.79 8.58 -2.66
CA HIS A 87 0.69 8.80 -4.10
C HIS A 87 0.73 7.48 -4.87
N GLY A 88 1.74 6.64 -4.63
CA GLY A 88 1.87 5.35 -5.31
C GLY A 88 0.66 4.44 -5.08
N VAL A 89 0.16 4.35 -3.84
CA VAL A 89 -1.03 3.53 -3.54
C VAL A 89 -2.26 4.02 -4.31
N ARG A 90 -2.52 5.33 -4.35
CA ARG A 90 -3.64 5.89 -5.13
C ARG A 90 -3.47 5.66 -6.62
N TYR A 91 -2.26 5.84 -7.14
CA TYR A 91 -1.96 5.59 -8.54
C TYR A 91 -2.24 4.13 -8.94
N LEU A 92 -1.87 3.16 -8.10
CA LEU A 92 -2.20 1.74 -8.32
C LEU A 92 -3.72 1.48 -8.27
N GLN A 93 -4.44 2.15 -7.38
CA GLN A 93 -5.91 2.08 -7.31
C GLN A 93 -6.54 2.63 -8.59
N ASP A 94 -6.02 3.73 -9.12
CA ASP A 94 -6.49 4.36 -10.36
C ASP A 94 -6.28 3.44 -11.57
N ILE A 95 -5.09 2.84 -11.72
CA ILE A 95 -4.81 1.84 -12.77
C ILE A 95 -5.82 0.69 -12.68
N ASN A 96 -5.97 0.10 -11.49
CA ASN A 96 -6.87 -1.03 -11.29
C ASN A 96 -8.35 -0.66 -11.46
N SER A 97 -8.73 0.61 -11.30
CA SER A 97 -10.09 1.09 -11.55
C SER A 97 -10.40 1.17 -13.06
N GLY A 98 -9.40 1.54 -13.87
CA GLY A 98 -9.52 1.63 -15.33
C GLY A 98 -9.56 0.25 -15.98
N ASN A 99 -8.66 -0.65 -15.56
CA ASN A 99 -8.58 -2.02 -16.05
C ASN A 99 -8.43 -3.01 -14.87
N PRO A 100 -9.56 -3.54 -14.35
CA PRO A 100 -9.54 -4.39 -13.17
C PRO A 100 -8.67 -5.64 -13.34
N ILE A 101 -7.63 -5.73 -12.51
CA ILE A 101 -6.75 -6.90 -12.45
C ILE A 101 -7.35 -7.89 -11.45
N PRO A 102 -7.62 -9.15 -11.84
CA PRO A 102 -8.20 -10.14 -10.96
C PRO A 102 -7.41 -10.31 -9.66
N GLY A 103 -8.08 -10.10 -8.52
CA GLY A 103 -7.51 -10.24 -7.18
C GLY A 103 -6.69 -9.05 -6.68
N LEU A 104 -6.35 -8.08 -7.53
CA LEU A 104 -5.50 -6.94 -7.14
C LEU A 104 -6.22 -5.97 -6.19
N ALA A 105 -7.51 -5.72 -6.40
CA ALA A 105 -8.29 -4.76 -5.59
C ALA A 105 -8.20 -5.01 -4.07
N ALA A 106 -8.29 -6.28 -3.65
CA ALA A 106 -8.19 -6.64 -2.23
C ALA A 106 -6.78 -6.38 -1.66
N LEU A 107 -5.74 -6.62 -2.47
CA LEU A 107 -4.36 -6.38 -2.08
C LEU A 107 -4.06 -4.88 -1.96
N LEU A 108 -4.60 -4.07 -2.88
CA LEU A 108 -4.49 -2.61 -2.81
C LEU A 108 -5.23 -2.04 -1.59
N GLY A 109 -6.39 -2.59 -1.24
CA GLY A 109 -7.09 -2.22 0.00
C GLY A 109 -6.26 -2.53 1.25
N ASN A 110 -5.61 -3.70 1.30
CA ASN A 110 -4.73 -4.07 2.41
C ASN A 110 -3.49 -3.17 2.48
N LEU A 111 -2.90 -2.82 1.33
CA LEU A 111 -1.76 -1.91 1.27
C LEU A 111 -2.13 -0.50 1.70
N GLN A 112 -3.30 0.02 1.29
CA GLN A 112 -3.78 1.32 1.77
C GLN A 112 -3.88 1.33 3.29
N HIS A 113 -4.56 0.34 3.87
CA HIS A 113 -4.73 0.27 5.31
C HIS A 113 -3.39 0.19 6.05
N ALA A 114 -2.46 -0.63 5.56
CA ALA A 114 -1.12 -0.72 6.14
C ALA A 114 -0.31 0.58 5.98
N SER A 115 -0.49 1.31 4.88
CA SER A 115 0.14 2.61 4.65
C SER A 115 -0.43 3.69 5.57
N ASP A 116 -1.73 3.67 5.83
CA ASP A 116 -2.40 4.54 6.79
C ASP A 116 -1.90 4.28 8.23
N ASP A 117 -1.78 3.01 8.62
CA ASP A 117 -1.24 2.59 9.92
C ASP A 117 0.23 3.01 10.09
N MET A 118 1.04 2.84 9.03
CA MET A 118 2.42 3.31 8.99
C MET A 118 2.48 4.84 9.15
N ASN A 119 1.66 5.57 8.39
CA ASN A 119 1.58 7.03 8.46
C ASN A 119 1.23 7.50 9.88
N ALA A 120 0.18 6.95 10.47
CA ALA A 120 -0.24 7.27 11.83
C ALA A 120 0.86 6.97 12.86
N SER A 121 1.52 5.81 12.74
CA SER A 121 2.60 5.40 13.64
C SER A 121 3.81 6.31 13.55
N VAL A 122 4.25 6.64 12.32
CA VAL A 122 5.38 7.56 12.07
C VAL A 122 5.06 8.97 12.55
N ASN A 123 3.86 9.48 12.27
CA ASN A 123 3.46 10.81 12.72
C ASN A 123 3.35 10.90 14.24
N SER A 124 3.03 9.79 14.93
CA SER A 124 3.04 9.75 16.39
C SER A 124 4.42 9.95 17.03
N LEU A 125 5.49 9.85 16.25
CA LEU A 125 6.85 10.11 16.71
C LEU A 125 7.09 11.59 16.97
N PHE A 126 6.36 12.46 16.27
CA PHE A 126 6.52 13.89 16.30
C PHE A 126 5.45 14.51 17.20
N TYR A 127 5.86 15.35 18.13
CA TYR A 127 4.97 15.97 19.10
C TYR A 127 5.49 17.34 19.50
N THR A 128 4.62 18.17 20.06
CA THR A 128 5.03 19.43 20.68
C THR A 128 5.15 19.25 22.18
N ALA A 129 6.23 19.76 22.76
CA ALA A 129 6.41 19.82 24.21
C ALA A 129 6.38 21.26 24.69
N ASN A 130 5.66 21.48 25.80
CA ASN A 130 5.76 22.72 26.55
C ASN A 130 7.01 22.65 27.41
N MET A 131 7.96 23.56 27.18
CA MET A 131 9.17 23.65 27.99
C MET A 131 9.46 25.10 28.36
N TRP A 132 10.01 25.27 29.55
CA TRP A 132 10.53 26.54 30.02
C TRP A 132 11.90 26.80 29.39
N VAL A 133 12.04 27.94 28.71
CA VAL A 133 13.32 28.39 28.16
C VAL A 133 13.55 29.82 28.66
N GLY A 134 14.37 29.93 29.71
CA GLY A 134 14.62 31.21 30.39
C GLY A 134 13.41 31.74 31.16
N ASP A 135 13.29 33.07 31.16
CA ASP A 135 12.33 33.88 31.93
C ASP A 135 10.99 34.05 31.20
N GLU A 136 10.91 33.65 29.93
CA GLU A 136 9.74 33.79 29.07
C GLU A 136 8.87 32.53 29.04
N TYR A 137 7.56 32.76 29.09
CA TYR A 137 6.49 31.79 29.28
C TYR A 137 6.20 30.98 28.00
N TRP A 138 5.98 29.67 28.19
CA TRP A 138 5.16 28.75 27.37
C TRP A 138 5.32 28.78 25.83
N SER A 139 6.44 28.28 25.32
CA SER A 139 6.61 28.01 23.89
C SER A 139 6.43 26.51 23.57
N ASN A 140 5.70 26.22 22.48
CA ASN A 140 5.52 24.87 21.95
C ASN A 140 6.74 24.47 21.12
N TYR A 141 7.56 23.56 21.62
CA TYR A 141 8.75 23.12 20.88
C TYR A 141 8.48 21.82 20.12
N PRO A 142 8.81 21.75 18.83
CA PRO A 142 8.72 20.51 18.07
C PRO A 142 9.76 19.51 18.58
N MET A 143 9.30 18.32 18.93
CA MET A 143 10.07 17.23 19.49
C MET A 143 9.88 15.97 18.65
N SER A 144 10.81 15.02 18.78
CA SER A 144 10.67 13.68 18.23
C SER A 144 11.11 12.66 19.26
N LYS A 145 10.40 11.52 19.34
CA LYS A 145 10.85 10.35 20.10
C LYS A 145 11.50 9.31 19.19
N ALA A 146 12.25 8.39 19.78
CA ALA A 146 12.75 7.24 19.05
C ALA A 146 11.59 6.32 18.63
N PRO A 147 11.65 5.68 17.45
CA PRO A 147 10.67 4.67 17.05
C PRO A 147 10.64 3.50 18.05
N ASP A 148 9.45 3.07 18.41
CA ASP A 148 9.21 1.88 19.21
C ASP A 148 8.89 0.66 18.33
N SER A 149 8.73 -0.51 18.96
CA SER A 149 8.43 -1.75 18.24
C SER A 149 7.13 -1.69 17.44
N SER A 150 6.12 -0.97 17.92
CA SER A 150 4.86 -0.76 17.18
C SER A 150 5.07 0.06 15.91
N THR A 151 5.92 1.09 15.97
CA THR A 151 6.27 1.90 14.80
C THR A 151 6.93 1.04 13.73
N TRP A 152 7.90 0.20 14.12
CA TRP A 152 8.57 -0.72 13.20
C TRP A 152 7.61 -1.75 12.63
N ALA A 153 6.74 -2.33 13.46
CA ALA A 153 5.75 -3.30 13.01
C ALA A 153 4.78 -2.72 11.96
N ALA A 154 4.40 -1.44 12.08
CA ALA A 154 3.56 -0.77 11.09
C ALA A 154 4.29 -0.60 9.74
N ILE A 155 5.57 -0.19 9.77
CA ILE A 155 6.41 -0.07 8.56
C ILE A 155 6.62 -1.43 7.90
N ASP A 156 6.99 -2.44 8.69
CA ASP A 156 7.20 -3.82 8.21
C ASP A 156 5.91 -4.40 7.62
N ASN A 157 4.74 -4.07 8.18
CA ASN A 157 3.45 -4.49 7.64
C ASN A 157 3.15 -3.83 6.28
N ALA A 158 3.40 -2.52 6.14
CA ALA A 158 3.26 -1.83 4.85
C ALA A 158 4.17 -2.45 3.79
N GLU A 159 5.42 -2.76 4.15
CA GLU A 159 6.37 -3.45 3.28
C GLU A 159 5.88 -4.84 2.88
N GLN A 160 5.35 -5.62 3.83
CA GLN A 160 4.77 -6.93 3.54
C GLN A 160 3.58 -6.83 2.59
N LYS A 161 2.66 -5.89 2.78
CA LYS A 161 1.49 -5.73 1.89
C LYS A 161 1.86 -5.27 0.49
N LYS A 162 2.90 -4.45 0.36
CA LYS A 162 3.51 -4.15 -0.93
C LYS A 162 4.06 -5.41 -1.58
N ASN A 163 4.81 -6.23 -0.84
CA ASN A 163 5.40 -7.48 -1.35
C ASN A 163 4.33 -8.48 -1.83
N ASP A 164 3.17 -8.52 -1.17
CA ASP A 164 2.03 -9.36 -1.55
C ASP A 164 1.50 -9.02 -2.97
N ILE A 165 1.69 -7.79 -3.47
CA ILE A 165 1.25 -7.35 -4.80
C ILE A 165 2.20 -7.81 -5.91
N TYR A 166 3.51 -7.91 -5.65
CA TYR A 166 4.47 -8.35 -6.67
C TYR A 166 4.17 -9.76 -7.18
N GLY A 167 3.64 -10.65 -6.33
CA GLY A 167 3.30 -12.03 -6.72
C GLY A 167 2.33 -12.08 -7.90
N PRO A 168 1.11 -11.53 -7.77
CA PRO A 168 0.13 -11.45 -8.86
C PRO A 168 0.63 -10.69 -10.09
N VAL A 169 1.32 -9.55 -9.91
CA VAL A 169 1.87 -8.76 -11.02
C VAL A 169 2.86 -9.59 -11.82
N ASN A 170 3.79 -10.28 -11.16
CA ASN A 170 4.77 -11.15 -11.81
C ASN A 170 4.11 -12.35 -12.50
N ALA A 171 3.05 -12.93 -11.92
CA ALA A 171 2.31 -14.05 -12.52
C ALA A 171 1.61 -13.65 -13.84
N LEU A 172 1.21 -12.38 -13.97
CA LEU A 172 0.49 -11.88 -15.14
C LEU A 172 1.42 -11.45 -16.30
N ARG A 173 2.67 -11.08 -16.03
CA ARG A 173 3.62 -10.63 -17.09
C ARG A 173 3.86 -11.67 -18.19
N GLY A 174 3.75 -12.97 -17.88
CA GLY A 174 3.91 -14.03 -18.88
C GLY A 174 2.73 -14.18 -19.85
N ASN A 175 1.57 -13.59 -19.53
CA ASN A 175 0.31 -13.78 -20.26
C ASN A 175 -0.41 -12.44 -20.55
N CYS A 176 0.30 -11.32 -20.42
CA CYS A 176 -0.27 -9.99 -20.66
C CYS A 176 -0.54 -9.75 -22.15
N ALA A 177 -1.47 -8.83 -22.43
CA ALA A 177 -1.73 -8.35 -23.78
C ALA A 177 -0.67 -7.30 -24.18
N PRO A 178 -0.12 -7.35 -25.40
CA PRO A 178 0.78 -6.31 -25.89
C PRO A 178 0.11 -4.94 -25.95
#